data_AF-A0A835V7F6-F1
#
_entry.id   AF-A0A835V7F6-F1
#
_cell.length_a   1.000
_cell.length_b   1.000
_cell.length_c   1.000
_cell.angle_alpha   90.00
_cell.angle_beta   90.00
_cell.angle_gamma   90.00
#
_symmetry.space_group_name_H-M   'P 1'
#
loop_
_entity.id
_entity.type
_entity.pdbx_description
1 polymer ?
#
loop_
_entity_poly.entity_id
_entity_poly.type
_entity_poly.pdbx_seq_one_letter_code
_entity_poly.pdbx_strand_id
1 'polypeptide(L)'
;MENLTVSKLCVKLNTLHYIRDQLDELETSIKQSWVATKTMDHQIYGGFTEESTSSEFVDELFTVFDDIRTNAIEASDVILDFIGSRAIFWDTRHTFLFSLYRGGVKSARLDTFLPELDGVLDRICGLIIDELRDQVVLSVCKASMVGYSWVMLDGGPSRAFSHTEVELMHEDLNMLKDLFEANGQGIPHEVVNKEAKEAEEILELYSMKAEAIIDKLINSSKQLSQLNDCKKPGNRCANDADTLLRVLCHMKDEYASEFLRVRYQLRKSSDYEEANGHGKEPTSKSPLLTDISKGNSSSGWTETGQRSFRIMKKKFHEAASEFRQSAW
;
A
#
# COMPACT_ATOMS: atom_id res chain seq x y z
N MET A 1 -11.70 -12.81 -2.23
CA MET A 1 -10.55 -12.64 -1.32
C MET A 1 -10.68 -13.37 0.02
N GLU A 2 -11.88 -13.82 0.42
CA GLU A 2 -12.10 -14.48 1.73
C GLU A 2 -11.27 -15.76 1.97
N ASN A 3 -10.76 -16.39 0.91
CA ASN A 3 -10.00 -17.64 1.03
C ASN A 3 -8.51 -17.46 1.39
N LEU A 4 -7.94 -16.25 1.29
CA LEU A 4 -6.51 -15.99 1.47
C LEU A 4 -6.27 -15.05 2.66
N THR A 5 -6.42 -15.59 3.86
CA THR A 5 -6.21 -14.87 5.12
C THR A 5 -4.71 -14.68 5.40
N VAL A 6 -4.35 -13.70 6.24
CA VAL A 6 -2.97 -13.50 6.71
C VAL A 6 -2.38 -14.79 7.27
N SER A 7 -3.10 -15.53 8.12
CA SER A 7 -2.61 -16.81 8.67
C SER A 7 -2.29 -17.85 7.59
N LYS A 8 -3.11 -17.96 6.54
CA LYS A 8 -2.84 -18.88 5.42
C LYS A 8 -1.63 -18.44 4.61
N LEU A 9 -1.40 -17.13 4.47
CA LEU A 9 -0.21 -16.60 3.81
C LEU A 9 1.05 -16.90 4.62
N CYS A 10 1.03 -16.70 5.94
CA CYS A 10 2.15 -17.08 6.83
C CYS A 10 2.48 -18.57 6.72
N VAL A 11 1.47 -19.45 6.78
CA VAL A 11 1.68 -20.90 6.63
C VAL A 11 2.28 -21.24 5.26
N LYS A 12 1.78 -20.64 4.17
CA LYS A 12 2.35 -20.86 2.83
C LYS A 12 3.80 -20.40 2.74
N LEU A 13 4.12 -19.25 3.35
CA LEU A 13 5.47 -18.72 3.36
C LEU A 13 6.43 -19.64 4.13
N ASN A 14 6.00 -20.14 5.30
CA ASN A 14 6.75 -21.18 6.02
C ASN A 14 6.93 -22.46 5.20
N THR A 15 5.89 -22.91 4.48
CA THR A 15 5.99 -24.09 3.61
C THR A 15 7.00 -23.89 2.50
N LEU A 16 7.04 -22.71 1.86
CA LEU A 16 8.03 -22.41 0.83
C LEU A 16 9.44 -22.38 1.37
N HIS A 17 9.64 -21.82 2.57
CA HIS A 17 10.93 -21.87 3.25
C HIS A 17 11.35 -23.32 3.54
N TYR A 18 10.46 -24.12 4.11
CA TYR A 18 10.71 -25.52 4.40
C TYR A 18 11.08 -26.33 3.14
N ILE A 19 10.38 -26.11 2.02
CA ILE A 19 10.71 -26.76 0.74
C ILE A 19 12.14 -26.43 0.30
N ARG A 20 12.59 -25.18 0.48
CA ARG A 20 13.96 -24.77 0.14
C ARG A 20 14.98 -25.48 1.01
N ASP A 21 14.77 -25.50 2.32
CA ASP A 21 15.69 -26.17 3.26
C ASP A 21 15.80 -27.67 2.96
N GLN A 22 14.66 -28.34 2.71
CA GLN A 22 14.64 -29.77 2.36
C GLN A 22 15.28 -30.05 1.00
N LEU A 23 15.19 -29.11 0.05
CA LEU A 23 15.84 -29.26 -1.25
C LEU A 23 17.36 -29.21 -1.11
N ASP A 24 17.89 -28.31 -0.27
CA ASP A 24 19.32 -28.20 0.01
C ASP A 24 19.87 -29.45 0.72
N GLU A 25 19.12 -30.00 1.68
CA GLU A 25 19.45 -31.28 2.33
C GLU A 25 19.44 -32.46 1.34
N LEU A 26 18.42 -32.55 0.49
CA LEU A 26 18.28 -33.60 -0.52
C LEU A 26 19.41 -33.54 -1.54
N GLU A 27 19.73 -32.35 -2.05
CA GLU A 27 20.82 -32.12 -3.00
C GLU A 27 22.16 -32.58 -2.42
N THR A 28 22.42 -32.20 -1.17
CA THR A 28 23.65 -32.59 -0.44
C THR A 28 23.75 -34.11 -0.29
N SER A 29 22.65 -34.77 0.10
CA SER A 29 22.60 -36.23 0.24
C SER A 29 22.83 -36.96 -1.08
N ILE A 30 22.24 -36.47 -2.18
CA ILE A 30 22.43 -37.03 -3.53
C ILE A 30 23.89 -36.87 -3.96
N LYS A 31 24.47 -35.67 -3.79
CA LYS A 31 25.89 -35.40 -4.10
C LYS A 31 26.84 -36.34 -3.35
N GLN A 32 26.62 -36.53 -2.05
CA GLN A 32 27.43 -37.44 -1.23
C GLN A 32 27.31 -38.90 -1.71
N SER A 33 26.08 -39.36 -1.96
CA SER A 33 25.82 -40.72 -2.44
C SER A 33 26.46 -40.98 -3.81
N TRP A 34 26.38 -40.01 -4.72
CA TRP A 34 26.97 -40.08 -6.05
C TRP A 34 28.50 -40.18 -6.02
N VAL A 35 29.15 -39.38 -5.17
CA VAL A 35 30.61 -39.44 -4.97
C VAL A 35 31.02 -40.80 -4.38
N ALA A 36 30.25 -41.33 -3.43
CA ALA A 36 30.52 -42.64 -2.83
C ALA A 36 30.45 -43.78 -3.87
N THR A 37 29.42 -43.79 -4.72
CA THR A 37 29.26 -44.79 -5.80
C THR A 37 30.40 -44.71 -6.82
N LYS A 38 30.76 -43.51 -7.28
CA LYS A 38 31.90 -43.33 -8.20
C LYS A 38 33.22 -43.84 -7.61
N THR A 39 33.46 -43.59 -6.33
CA THR A 39 34.68 -44.03 -5.64
C THR A 39 34.76 -45.56 -5.51
N MET A 40 33.62 -46.23 -5.31
CA MET A 40 33.52 -47.69 -5.23
C MET A 40 33.72 -48.35 -6.61
N ASP A 41 33.10 -47.82 -7.66
CA ASP A 41 33.24 -48.37 -9.02
C ASP A 41 34.67 -48.26 -9.56
N HIS A 42 35.35 -47.12 -9.32
CA HIS A 42 36.76 -46.93 -9.67
C HIS A 42 37.72 -47.89 -8.94
N GLN A 43 37.35 -48.38 -7.75
CA GLN A 43 38.16 -49.34 -6.97
C GLN A 43 37.94 -50.81 -7.40
N ILE A 44 36.76 -51.17 -7.91
CA ILE A 44 36.40 -52.55 -8.25
C ILE A 44 36.69 -52.87 -9.73
N TYR A 45 36.44 -51.93 -10.63
CA TYR A 45 36.64 -52.09 -12.07
C TYR A 45 37.54 -50.97 -12.57
N GLY A 46 38.85 -51.23 -12.65
CA GLY A 46 39.83 -50.24 -13.12
C GLY A 46 39.45 -49.62 -14.48
N GLY A 47 38.79 -48.46 -14.40
CA GLY A 47 38.65 -47.43 -15.43
C GLY A 47 38.12 -47.86 -16.79
N PHE A 48 36.91 -48.42 -16.90
CA PHE A 48 36.19 -48.45 -18.18
C PHE A 48 34.67 -48.47 -17.98
N THR A 49 34.04 -47.30 -17.87
CA THR A 49 32.57 -47.15 -18.02
C THR A 49 32.23 -45.75 -18.53
N GLU A 50 31.19 -45.67 -19.37
CA GLU A 50 30.65 -44.48 -20.04
C GLU A 50 30.26 -43.37 -19.05
N GLU A 51 31.25 -42.56 -18.63
CA GLU A 51 31.10 -41.52 -17.62
C GLU A 51 30.21 -40.34 -18.08
N SER A 52 30.08 -40.14 -19.39
CA SER A 52 29.50 -38.92 -19.97
C SER A 52 27.98 -38.84 -19.84
N THR A 53 27.24 -39.94 -20.05
CA THR A 53 25.77 -39.92 -20.09
C THR A 53 25.16 -39.83 -18.70
N SER A 54 25.71 -40.55 -17.72
CA SER A 54 25.20 -40.52 -16.35
C SER A 54 25.48 -39.21 -15.61
N SER A 55 26.57 -38.51 -15.97
CA SER A 55 26.88 -37.20 -15.42
C SER A 55 25.90 -36.14 -15.92
N GLU A 56 25.54 -36.17 -17.21
CA GLU A 56 24.61 -35.22 -17.83
C GLU A 56 23.21 -35.26 -17.19
N PHE A 57 22.68 -36.46 -16.88
CA PHE A 57 21.38 -36.58 -16.18
C PHE A 57 21.41 -36.06 -14.74
N VAL A 58 22.54 -36.21 -14.03
CA VAL A 58 22.69 -35.69 -12.66
C VAL A 58 22.83 -34.17 -12.67
N ASP A 59 23.54 -33.63 -13.65
CA ASP A 59 23.62 -32.19 -13.85
C ASP A 59 22.24 -31.60 -14.19
N GLU A 60 21.47 -32.24 -15.09
CA GLU A 60 20.08 -31.87 -15.39
C GLU A 60 19.19 -31.89 -14.13
N LEU A 61 19.30 -32.91 -13.28
CA LEU A 61 18.55 -32.97 -12.01
C LEU A 61 18.87 -31.78 -11.10
N PHE A 62 20.15 -31.38 -10.98
CA PHE A 62 20.52 -30.23 -10.16
C PHE A 62 20.05 -28.91 -10.76
N THR A 63 19.97 -28.79 -12.10
CA THR A 63 19.33 -27.61 -12.73
C THR A 63 17.84 -27.51 -12.37
N VAL A 64 17.14 -28.64 -12.28
CA VAL A 64 15.73 -28.66 -11.85
C VAL A 64 15.60 -28.22 -10.38
N PHE A 65 16.55 -28.59 -9.51
CA PHE A 65 16.57 -28.13 -8.13
C PHE A 65 16.78 -26.62 -8.04
N ASP A 66 17.72 -26.08 -8.84
CA ASP A 66 17.94 -24.64 -8.93
C ASP A 66 16.69 -23.88 -9.40
N ASP A 67 15.97 -24.43 -10.39
CA ASP A 67 14.70 -23.87 -10.86
C ASP A 67 13.62 -23.88 -9.76
N ILE A 68 13.47 -24.98 -9.01
CA ILE A 68 12.53 -25.06 -7.89
C ILE A 68 12.86 -24.04 -6.81
N ARG A 69 14.15 -23.90 -6.45
CA ARG A 69 14.62 -22.94 -5.44
C ARG A 69 14.30 -21.51 -5.87
N THR A 70 14.59 -21.18 -7.12
CA THR A 70 14.32 -19.85 -7.69
C THR A 70 12.82 -19.54 -7.65
N ASN A 71 11.98 -20.45 -8.13
CA ASN A 71 10.52 -20.29 -8.10
C ASN A 71 9.98 -20.16 -6.66
N ALA A 72 10.54 -20.90 -5.69
CA ALA A 72 10.13 -20.81 -4.30
C ALA A 72 10.50 -19.46 -3.67
N ILE A 73 11.66 -18.88 -4.03
CA ILE A 73 12.06 -17.53 -3.62
C ILE A 73 11.11 -16.49 -4.21
N GLU A 74 10.88 -16.53 -5.52
CA GLU A 74 9.98 -15.57 -6.19
C GLU A 74 8.55 -15.63 -5.62
N ALA A 75 8.03 -16.83 -5.37
CA ALA A 75 6.72 -17.01 -4.74
C ALA A 75 6.71 -16.50 -3.28
N SER A 76 7.82 -16.66 -2.56
CA SER A 76 7.97 -16.14 -1.20
C SER A 76 7.94 -14.61 -1.19
N ASP A 77 8.66 -13.96 -2.09
CA ASP A 77 8.69 -12.50 -2.22
C ASP A 77 7.31 -11.93 -2.54
N VAL A 78 6.56 -12.57 -3.46
CA VAL A 78 5.19 -12.16 -3.79
C VAL A 78 4.25 -12.30 -2.59
N ILE A 79 4.35 -13.39 -1.83
CA ILE A 79 3.55 -13.59 -0.62
C ILE A 79 3.92 -12.56 0.45
N LEU A 80 5.22 -12.33 0.64
CA LEU A 80 5.77 -11.39 1.60
C LEU A 80 5.25 -9.97 1.33
N ASP A 81 5.34 -9.50 0.08
CA ASP A 81 4.81 -8.20 -0.34
C ASP A 81 3.29 -8.08 -0.16
N PHE A 82 2.57 -9.20 -0.30
CA PHE A 82 1.12 -9.22 -0.20
C PHE A 82 0.59 -9.27 1.24
N ILE A 83 1.30 -9.90 2.19
CA ILE A 83 0.82 -10.07 3.58
C ILE A 83 0.48 -8.73 4.22
N GLY A 84 1.37 -7.74 4.16
CA GLY A 84 1.14 -6.42 4.72
C GLY A 84 -0.07 -5.74 4.10
N SER A 85 -0.14 -5.77 2.75
CA SER A 85 -1.28 -5.22 2.01
C SER A 85 -2.60 -5.86 2.41
N ARG A 86 -2.61 -7.19 2.57
CA ARG A 86 -3.77 -7.96 3.00
C ARG A 86 -4.20 -7.58 4.42
N ALA A 87 -3.26 -7.50 5.35
CA ALA A 87 -3.53 -7.14 6.74
C ALA A 87 -4.17 -5.75 6.83
N ILE A 88 -3.53 -4.75 6.20
CA ILE A 88 -3.89 -3.34 6.38
C ILE A 88 -5.06 -2.90 5.50
N PHE A 89 -5.04 -3.22 4.21
CA PHE A 89 -6.05 -2.72 3.27
C PHE A 89 -7.30 -3.59 3.19
N TRP A 90 -7.27 -4.80 3.75
CA TRP A 90 -8.43 -5.67 3.80
C TRP A 90 -8.88 -6.01 5.21
N ASP A 91 -8.03 -6.62 6.02
CA ASP A 91 -8.45 -7.16 7.32
C ASP A 91 -8.80 -6.03 8.30
N THR A 92 -7.97 -4.98 8.39
CA THR A 92 -8.21 -3.82 9.27
C THR A 92 -8.83 -2.61 8.55
N ARG A 93 -9.34 -2.79 7.33
CA ARG A 93 -9.79 -1.69 6.46
C ARG A 93 -10.83 -0.76 7.11
N HIS A 94 -11.68 -1.31 7.96
CA HIS A 94 -12.79 -0.55 8.54
C HIS A 94 -12.29 0.40 9.62
N THR A 95 -11.48 -0.10 10.55
CA THR A 95 -10.92 0.68 11.65
C THR A 95 -9.83 1.61 11.15
N PHE A 96 -8.90 1.11 10.33
CA PHE A 96 -7.81 1.92 9.82
C PHE A 96 -8.26 2.88 8.72
N LEU A 97 -8.68 2.36 7.55
CA LEU A 97 -8.91 3.20 6.37
C LEU A 97 -10.24 3.97 6.41
N PHE A 98 -11.28 3.44 7.06
CA PHE A 98 -12.60 4.09 7.07
C PHE A 98 -12.91 4.88 8.35
N SER A 99 -12.23 4.61 9.46
CA SER A 99 -12.54 5.27 10.74
C SER A 99 -11.49 6.29 11.16
N LEU A 100 -10.19 6.04 10.93
CA LEU A 100 -9.12 6.99 11.29
C LEU A 100 -9.40 8.40 10.74
N TYR A 101 -9.41 9.40 11.63
CA TYR A 101 -9.69 10.81 11.36
C TYR A 101 -11.06 11.15 10.77
N ARG A 102 -11.98 10.18 10.66
CA ARG A 102 -13.32 10.46 10.13
C ARG A 102 -14.06 11.39 11.09
N GLY A 103 -14.53 12.52 10.58
CA GLY A 103 -15.21 13.55 11.38
C GLY A 103 -14.27 14.45 12.19
N GLY A 104 -12.95 14.26 12.09
CA GLY A 104 -11.95 15.10 12.76
C GLY A 104 -10.82 14.28 13.40
N VAL A 105 -9.64 14.88 13.52
CA VAL A 105 -8.44 14.21 14.05
C VAL A 105 -8.63 13.83 15.52
N LYS A 106 -9.15 14.76 16.33
CA LYS A 106 -9.34 14.55 17.78
C LYS A 106 -10.39 13.49 18.13
N SER A 107 -11.37 13.26 17.26
CA SER A 107 -12.48 12.32 17.52
C SER A 107 -12.18 10.88 17.12
N ALA A 108 -11.20 10.66 16.25
CA ALA A 108 -10.89 9.35 15.68
C ALA A 108 -9.38 9.20 15.52
N ARG A 109 -8.67 9.14 16.65
CA ARG A 109 -7.21 9.05 16.76
C ARG A 109 -6.70 7.63 16.49
N LEU A 110 -5.41 7.53 16.17
CA LEU A 110 -4.77 6.25 15.84
C LEU A 110 -4.70 5.27 17.02
N ASP A 111 -4.64 5.78 18.26
CA ASP A 111 -4.64 4.98 19.50
C ASP A 111 -5.77 3.94 19.57
N THR A 112 -6.93 4.25 18.99
CA THR A 112 -8.07 3.32 18.90
C THR A 112 -7.85 2.12 17.97
N PHE A 113 -6.93 2.26 17.00
CA PHE A 113 -6.58 1.23 16.01
C PHE A 113 -5.39 0.37 16.46
N LEU A 114 -4.43 0.94 17.20
CA LEU A 114 -3.19 0.24 17.57
C LEU A 114 -3.41 -1.13 18.22
N PRO A 115 -4.36 -1.35 19.15
CA PRO A 115 -4.60 -2.68 19.73
C PRO A 115 -5.03 -3.74 18.72
N GLU A 116 -5.76 -3.35 17.67
CA GLU A 116 -6.15 -4.28 16.61
C GLU A 116 -4.94 -4.65 15.74
N LEU A 117 -4.11 -3.67 15.40
CA LEU A 117 -2.88 -3.91 14.65
C LEU A 117 -1.89 -4.79 15.43
N ASP A 118 -1.73 -4.53 16.73
CA ASP A 118 -0.92 -5.33 17.64
C ASP A 118 -1.39 -6.80 17.66
N GLY A 119 -2.71 -7.02 17.78
CA GLY A 119 -3.28 -8.37 17.69
C GLY A 119 -3.10 -9.07 16.33
N VAL A 120 -2.95 -8.31 15.23
CA VAL A 120 -2.56 -8.86 13.92
C VAL A 120 -1.09 -9.26 13.91
N LEU A 121 -0.20 -8.43 14.46
CA LEU A 121 1.23 -8.70 14.56
C LEU A 121 1.49 -9.92 15.47
N ASP A 122 0.84 -10.01 16.62
CA ASP A 122 0.91 -11.18 17.51
C ASP A 122 0.54 -12.48 16.79
N ARG A 123 -0.52 -12.44 16.00
CA ARG A 123 -0.97 -13.60 15.21
C ARG A 123 0.04 -13.98 14.13
N ILE A 124 0.66 -13.01 13.48
CA ILE A 124 1.72 -13.23 12.48
C ILE A 124 2.93 -13.86 13.15
N CYS A 125 3.43 -13.24 14.23
CA CYS A 125 4.61 -13.69 14.96
C CYS A 125 4.41 -15.07 15.60
N GLY A 126 3.18 -15.42 16.00
CA GLY A 126 2.84 -16.76 16.50
C GLY A 126 2.74 -17.85 15.42
N LEU A 127 2.76 -17.49 14.13
CA LEU A 127 2.65 -18.44 13.01
C LEU A 127 3.91 -18.51 12.17
N ILE A 128 4.61 -17.39 11.96
CA ILE A 128 5.79 -17.32 11.10
C ILE A 128 7.04 -17.84 11.83
N ILE A 129 7.95 -18.48 11.10
CA ILE A 129 9.27 -18.84 11.62
C ILE A 129 10.15 -17.60 11.87
N ASP A 130 11.12 -17.72 12.77
CA ASP A 130 11.91 -16.60 13.27
C ASP A 130 12.73 -15.92 12.16
N GLU A 131 13.26 -16.69 11.21
CA GLU A 131 14.07 -16.23 10.08
C GLU A 131 13.31 -15.28 9.14
N LEU A 132 11.98 -15.38 9.12
CA LEU A 132 11.09 -14.61 8.26
C LEU A 132 10.31 -13.53 9.01
N ARG A 133 10.36 -13.54 10.34
CA ARG A 133 9.54 -12.68 11.20
C ARG A 133 9.70 -11.20 10.85
N ASP A 134 10.95 -10.71 10.84
CA ASP A 134 11.24 -9.30 10.59
C ASP A 134 10.82 -8.87 9.18
N GLN A 135 10.98 -9.75 8.20
CA GLN A 135 10.57 -9.47 6.82
C GLN A 135 9.05 -9.30 6.73
N VAL A 136 8.29 -10.18 7.37
CA VAL A 136 6.82 -10.13 7.35
C VAL A 136 6.30 -8.93 8.15
N VAL A 137 6.87 -8.66 9.32
CA VAL A 137 6.52 -7.48 10.13
C VAL A 137 6.86 -6.19 9.36
N LEU A 138 8.00 -6.14 8.66
CA LEU A 138 8.36 -5.02 7.80
C LEU A 138 7.34 -4.82 6.65
N SER A 139 6.84 -5.89 6.05
CA SER A 139 5.76 -5.79 5.05
C SER A 139 4.50 -5.13 5.62
N VAL A 140 4.10 -5.49 6.84
CA VAL A 140 2.98 -4.85 7.55
C VAL A 140 3.29 -3.39 7.89
N CYS A 141 4.51 -3.08 8.33
CA CYS A 141 4.99 -1.72 8.59
C CYS A 141 4.86 -0.84 7.34
N LYS A 142 5.42 -1.29 6.21
CA LYS A 142 5.31 -0.61 4.91
C LYS A 142 3.86 -0.34 4.53
N ALA A 143 3.01 -1.37 4.59
CA ALA A 143 1.60 -1.24 4.26
C ALA A 143 0.87 -0.25 5.20
N SER A 144 1.27 -0.19 6.47
CA SER A 144 0.70 0.73 7.46
C SER A 144 1.10 2.18 7.15
N MET A 145 2.36 2.44 6.79
CA MET A 145 2.80 3.79 6.38
C MET A 145 2.09 4.26 5.11
N VAL A 146 1.98 3.37 4.10
CA VAL A 146 1.22 3.67 2.87
C VAL A 146 -0.26 3.91 3.18
N GLY A 147 -0.86 3.10 4.05
CA GLY A 147 -2.25 3.26 4.45
C GLY A 147 -2.50 4.55 5.25
N TYR A 148 -1.55 4.98 6.08
CA TYR A 148 -1.60 6.26 6.78
C TYR A 148 -1.59 7.44 5.80
N SER A 149 -0.68 7.44 4.82
CA SER A 149 -0.69 8.40 3.71
C SER A 149 -1.98 8.36 2.91
N TRP A 150 -2.55 7.17 2.68
CA TRP A 150 -3.82 7.01 1.99
C TRP A 150 -4.98 7.67 2.75
N VAL A 151 -5.04 7.54 4.08
CA VAL A 151 -6.06 8.21 4.90
C VAL A 151 -5.99 9.73 4.75
N MET A 152 -4.80 10.30 4.62
CA MET A 152 -4.59 11.74 4.47
C MET A 152 -4.86 12.26 3.05
N LEU A 153 -4.64 11.46 2.01
CA LEU A 153 -4.68 11.90 0.61
C LEU A 153 -5.88 11.39 -0.20
N ASP A 154 -6.42 10.24 0.19
CA ASP A 154 -7.49 9.50 -0.49
C ASP A 154 -8.67 9.20 0.44
N GLY A 155 -8.65 9.74 1.66
CA GLY A 155 -9.62 9.41 2.72
C GLY A 155 -11.06 9.90 2.49
N GLY A 156 -11.32 10.61 1.39
CA GLY A 156 -12.66 11.10 1.05
C GLY A 156 -13.13 12.32 1.87
N PRO A 157 -14.31 12.88 1.55
CA PRO A 157 -14.71 14.22 1.96
C PRO A 157 -14.98 14.41 3.46
N SER A 158 -15.19 13.33 4.22
CA SER A 158 -15.42 13.39 5.67
C SER A 158 -14.13 13.60 6.49
N ARG A 159 -13.02 13.94 5.83
CA ARG A 159 -11.71 14.22 6.43
C ARG A 159 -11.20 15.55 5.91
N ALA A 160 -10.98 16.48 6.83
CA ALA A 160 -10.35 17.76 6.57
C ALA A 160 -9.42 18.09 7.73
N PHE A 161 -8.18 18.49 7.43
CA PHE A 161 -7.10 18.68 8.39
C PHE A 161 -6.73 20.16 8.48
N SER A 162 -6.74 20.70 9.70
CA SER A 162 -6.23 22.05 9.97
C SER A 162 -4.78 22.01 10.43
N HIS A 163 -4.05 23.11 10.25
CA HIS A 163 -2.69 23.27 10.78
C HIS A 163 -2.58 22.94 12.27
N THR A 164 -3.61 23.26 13.07
CA THR A 164 -3.62 22.99 14.53
C THR A 164 -3.75 21.50 14.89
N GLU A 165 -4.10 20.65 13.93
CA GLU A 165 -4.26 19.21 14.14
C GLU A 165 -3.03 18.42 13.68
N VAL A 166 -2.10 19.05 12.95
CA VAL A 166 -0.92 18.38 12.39
C VAL A 166 -0.01 17.82 13.48
N GLU A 167 0.14 18.52 14.61
CA GLU A 167 0.89 18.02 15.77
C GLU A 167 0.34 16.68 16.29
N LEU A 168 -0.99 16.55 16.41
CA LEU A 168 -1.63 15.31 16.83
C LEU A 168 -1.46 14.19 15.79
N MET A 169 -1.39 14.54 14.50
CA MET A 169 -1.13 13.58 13.44
C MET A 169 0.34 13.12 13.43
N HIS A 170 1.29 13.98 13.82
CA HIS A 170 2.68 13.57 14.05
C HIS A 170 2.80 12.65 15.27
N GLU A 171 2.10 12.95 16.37
CA GLU A 171 2.02 12.04 17.52
C GLU A 171 1.49 10.66 17.12
N ASP A 172 0.43 10.63 16.32
CA ASP A 172 -0.14 9.37 15.81
C ASP A 172 0.86 8.61 14.93
N LEU A 173 1.57 9.28 14.04
CA LEU A 173 2.62 8.64 13.25
C LEU A 173 3.75 8.09 14.12
N ASN A 174 4.16 8.81 15.18
CA ASN A 174 5.16 8.32 16.12
C ASN A 174 4.68 7.09 16.90
N MET A 175 3.42 7.07 17.36
CA MET A 175 2.87 5.86 17.99
C MET A 175 2.87 4.66 17.04
N LEU A 176 2.61 4.88 15.74
CA LEU A 176 2.71 3.82 14.74
C LEU A 176 4.14 3.31 14.58
N LYS A 177 5.13 4.21 14.54
CA LYS A 177 6.56 3.86 14.44
C LYS A 177 7.01 3.07 15.67
N ASP A 178 6.66 3.55 16.86
CA ASP A 178 6.99 2.92 18.14
C ASP A 178 6.45 1.48 18.22
N LEU A 179 5.25 1.23 17.70
CA LEU A 179 4.66 -0.13 17.63
C LEU A 179 5.58 -1.10 16.86
N PHE A 180 6.12 -0.68 15.71
CA PHE A 180 6.98 -1.53 14.89
C PHE A 180 8.41 -1.64 15.41
N GLU A 181 8.91 -0.60 16.07
CA GLU A 181 10.23 -0.64 16.73
C GLU A 181 10.21 -1.51 17.98
N ALA A 182 9.05 -1.61 18.65
CA ALA A 182 8.79 -2.48 19.80
C ALA A 182 9.89 -2.38 20.89
N ASN A 183 10.27 -1.16 21.26
CA ASN A 183 11.36 -0.87 22.21
C ASN A 183 12.70 -1.55 21.85
N GLY A 184 13.00 -1.66 20.55
CA GLY A 184 14.23 -2.26 20.03
C GLY A 184 14.19 -3.78 19.90
N GLN A 185 13.03 -4.42 20.12
CA GLN A 185 12.82 -5.86 19.86
C GLN A 185 12.17 -6.13 18.49
N GLY A 186 11.74 -5.08 17.79
CA GLY A 186 11.10 -5.16 16.49
C GLY A 186 12.03 -4.73 15.35
N ILE A 187 11.45 -4.02 14.39
CA ILE A 187 12.16 -3.55 13.20
C ILE A 187 13.14 -2.41 13.58
N PRO A 188 14.36 -2.37 13.01
CA PRO A 188 15.31 -1.30 13.30
C PRO A 188 14.73 0.11 13.03
N HIS A 189 14.96 1.03 13.96
CA HIS A 189 14.50 2.43 13.89
C HIS A 189 14.79 3.12 12.54
N GLU A 190 16.00 2.92 11.99
CA GLU A 190 16.39 3.49 10.69
C GLU A 190 15.51 3.00 9.54
N VAL A 191 15.11 1.73 9.58
CA VAL A 191 14.22 1.13 8.56
C VAL A 191 12.81 1.68 8.74
N VAL A 192 12.30 1.73 9.96
CA VAL A 192 10.96 2.27 10.26
C VAL A 192 10.84 3.74 9.83
N ASN A 193 11.82 4.58 10.17
CA ASN A 193 11.87 5.97 9.71
C ASN A 193 11.91 6.10 8.18
N LYS A 194 12.69 5.24 7.51
CA LYS A 194 12.76 5.25 6.06
C LYS A 194 11.39 4.98 5.43
N GLU A 195 10.64 4.01 5.95
CA GLU A 195 9.30 3.70 5.45
C GLU A 195 8.26 4.78 5.83
N ALA A 196 8.44 5.47 6.96
CA ALA A 196 7.58 6.57 7.39
C ALA A 196 7.80 7.89 6.64
N LYS A 197 8.94 8.03 5.94
CA LYS A 197 9.38 9.29 5.32
C LYS A 197 8.33 9.96 4.44
N GLU A 198 7.64 9.21 3.59
CA GLU A 198 6.62 9.79 2.70
C GLU A 198 5.45 10.38 3.52
N ALA A 199 5.02 9.69 4.57
CA ALA A 199 3.98 10.17 5.47
C ALA A 199 4.41 11.44 6.21
N GLU A 200 5.66 11.49 6.68
CA GLU A 200 6.24 12.69 7.30
C GLU A 200 6.25 13.87 6.32
N GLU A 201 6.73 13.67 5.09
CA GLU A 201 6.73 14.71 4.06
C GLU A 201 5.31 15.21 3.73
N ILE A 202 4.29 14.34 3.75
CA ILE A 202 2.88 14.73 3.56
C ILE A 202 2.38 15.56 4.75
N LEU A 203 2.71 15.19 5.98
CA LEU A 203 2.34 15.95 7.18
C LEU A 203 2.95 17.36 7.15
N GLU A 204 4.21 17.49 6.71
CA GLU A 204 4.85 18.80 6.54
C GLU A 204 4.10 19.68 5.54
N LEU A 205 3.45 19.12 4.52
CA LEU A 205 2.60 19.90 3.61
C LEU A 205 1.37 20.46 4.33
N TYR A 206 0.76 19.73 5.27
CA TYR A 206 -0.36 20.24 6.06
C TYR A 206 0.06 21.33 7.06
N SER A 207 1.34 21.40 7.42
CA SER A 207 1.93 22.51 8.19
C SER A 207 2.15 23.78 7.35
N MET A 208 2.11 23.70 6.02
CA MET A 208 2.30 24.85 5.14
C MET A 208 1.00 25.66 4.98
N LYS A 209 1.17 26.94 4.62
CA LYS A 209 0.04 27.78 4.18
C LYS A 209 -0.46 27.35 2.80
N ALA A 210 -1.77 27.46 2.57
CA ALA A 210 -2.40 27.06 1.32
C ALA A 210 -1.78 27.74 0.08
N GLU A 211 -1.44 29.03 0.18
CA GLU A 211 -0.79 29.79 -0.89
C GLU A 211 0.50 29.13 -1.37
N ALA A 212 1.34 28.70 -0.42
CA ALA A 212 2.63 28.09 -0.74
C ALA A 212 2.48 26.73 -1.43
N ILE A 213 1.46 25.96 -1.06
CA ILE A 213 1.15 24.67 -1.70
C ILE A 213 0.58 24.90 -3.09
N ILE A 214 -0.26 25.93 -3.28
CA ILE A 214 -0.79 26.33 -4.59
C ILE A 214 0.34 26.76 -5.53
N ASP A 215 1.29 27.56 -5.05
CA ASP A 215 2.46 27.96 -5.84
C ASP A 215 3.30 26.74 -6.24
N LYS A 216 3.55 25.83 -5.31
CA LYS A 216 4.20 24.54 -5.60
C LYS A 216 3.43 23.75 -6.66
N LEU A 217 2.11 23.64 -6.54
CA LEU A 217 1.26 22.90 -7.48
C LEU A 217 1.33 23.49 -8.89
N ILE A 218 1.27 24.82 -9.02
CA ILE A 218 1.37 25.52 -10.30
C ILE A 218 2.75 25.25 -10.93
N ASN A 219 3.82 25.30 -10.14
CA ASN A 219 5.18 25.06 -10.62
C ASN A 219 5.41 23.59 -11.02
N SER A 220 4.97 22.62 -10.20
CA SER A 220 5.06 21.19 -10.52
C SER A 220 4.23 20.82 -11.76
N SER A 221 3.07 21.45 -11.95
CA SER A 221 2.23 21.23 -13.14
C SER A 221 2.88 21.75 -14.43
N LYS A 222 3.61 22.87 -14.35
CA LYS A 222 4.41 23.38 -15.47
C LYS A 222 5.56 22.44 -15.82
N GLN A 223 6.25 21.87 -14.83
CA GLN A 223 7.35 20.93 -15.07
C GLN A 223 6.88 19.60 -15.68
N LEU A 224 5.72 19.08 -15.26
CA LEU A 224 5.12 17.88 -15.86
C LEU A 224 4.77 18.06 -17.35
N SER A 225 4.55 19.30 -17.80
CA SER A 225 4.33 19.61 -19.23
C SER A 225 5.61 19.55 -20.07
N GLN A 226 6.79 19.57 -19.44
CA GLN A 226 8.10 19.49 -20.11
C GLN A 226 8.69 18.08 -20.09
N LEU A 227 8.31 17.25 -19.12
CA LEU A 227 8.76 15.87 -18.98
C LEU A 227 7.61 14.93 -19.37
N ASN A 228 7.64 14.40 -20.60
CA ASN A 228 6.80 13.29 -21.03
C ASN A 228 7.19 12.04 -20.23
N ASP A 229 6.74 11.91 -18.98
CA ASP A 229 7.06 10.73 -18.19
C ASP A 229 5.83 10.05 -17.61
N CYS A 230 5.68 8.79 -18.04
CA CYS A 230 4.65 7.87 -17.66
C CYS A 230 4.97 7.38 -16.24
N LYS A 231 4.63 8.18 -15.22
CA LYS A 231 4.76 7.73 -13.83
C LYS A 231 3.91 6.47 -13.63
N LYS A 232 4.54 5.39 -13.18
CA LYS A 232 3.85 4.16 -12.77
C LYS A 232 2.79 4.53 -11.71
N PRO A 233 1.57 3.98 -11.78
CA PRO A 233 0.56 4.20 -10.75
C PRO A 233 1.11 3.73 -9.40
N GLY A 234 1.19 4.63 -8.41
CA GLY A 234 1.66 4.32 -7.06
C GLY A 234 2.97 4.99 -6.63
N ASN A 235 3.75 5.60 -7.55
CA ASN A 235 4.93 6.37 -7.15
C ASN A 235 4.55 7.83 -6.82
N ARG A 236 4.00 8.02 -5.61
CA ARG A 236 3.63 9.32 -5.05
C ARG A 236 4.87 9.96 -4.42
N CYS A 237 4.97 11.28 -4.52
CA CYS A 237 6.04 12.06 -3.94
C CYS A 237 5.46 13.37 -3.44
N ALA A 238 5.88 13.86 -2.27
CA ALA A 238 5.34 15.07 -1.67
C ALA A 238 5.34 16.31 -2.61
N ASN A 239 6.24 16.35 -3.60
CA ASN A 239 6.33 17.47 -4.55
C ASN A 239 5.57 17.25 -5.87
N ASP A 240 4.92 16.10 -6.05
CA ASP A 240 4.16 15.82 -7.27
C ASP A 240 2.80 16.55 -7.27
N ALA A 241 2.33 16.92 -8.46
CA ALA A 241 1.11 17.70 -8.61
C ALA A 241 -0.16 16.97 -8.14
N ASP A 242 -0.22 15.63 -8.22
CA ASP A 242 -1.37 14.86 -7.75
C ASP A 242 -1.42 14.88 -6.21
N THR A 243 -0.28 14.71 -5.55
CA THR A 243 -0.16 14.77 -4.09
C THR A 243 -0.51 16.16 -3.56
N LEU A 244 0.08 17.24 -4.12
CA LEU A 244 -0.20 18.61 -3.70
C LEU A 244 -1.69 18.97 -3.84
N LEU A 245 -2.32 18.53 -4.93
CA LEU A 245 -3.74 18.75 -5.17
C LEU A 245 -4.63 17.99 -4.17
N ARG A 246 -4.27 16.75 -3.82
CA ARG A 246 -4.96 15.96 -2.78
C ARG A 246 -4.84 16.59 -1.41
N VAL A 247 -3.66 17.09 -1.06
CA VAL A 247 -3.44 17.84 0.18
C VAL A 247 -4.37 19.05 0.23
N LEU A 248 -4.44 19.84 -0.84
CA LEU A 248 -5.38 20.98 -0.90
C LEU A 248 -6.85 20.55 -0.73
N CYS A 249 -7.26 19.41 -1.30
CA CYS A 249 -8.62 18.89 -1.16
C CYS A 249 -8.99 18.50 0.28
N HIS A 250 -8.00 18.07 1.06
CA HIS A 250 -8.19 17.66 2.45
C HIS A 250 -7.75 18.73 3.45
N MET A 251 -7.27 19.88 2.99
CA MET A 251 -6.89 20.99 3.85
C MET A 251 -8.13 21.75 4.32
N LYS A 252 -8.27 21.93 5.63
CA LYS A 252 -9.34 22.71 6.27
C LYS A 252 -9.01 24.20 6.22
N ASP A 253 -8.96 24.75 5.01
CA ASP A 253 -8.58 26.13 4.73
C ASP A 253 -9.51 26.77 3.68
N GLU A 254 -9.91 28.02 3.91
CA GLU A 254 -10.84 28.75 3.04
C GLU A 254 -10.20 29.13 1.70
N TYR A 255 -8.92 29.51 1.69
CA TYR A 255 -8.20 29.89 0.48
C TYR A 255 -7.96 28.68 -0.42
N ALA A 256 -7.57 27.53 0.16
CA ALA A 256 -7.48 26.26 -0.56
C ALA A 256 -8.84 25.89 -1.19
N SER A 257 -9.91 25.98 -0.42
CA SER A 257 -11.27 25.67 -0.89
C SER A 257 -11.71 26.57 -2.04
N GLU A 258 -11.46 27.88 -1.94
CA GLU A 258 -11.80 28.85 -2.97
C GLU A 258 -11.00 28.61 -4.26
N PHE A 259 -9.68 28.36 -4.14
CA PHE A 259 -8.84 28.00 -5.28
C PHE A 259 -9.36 26.75 -6.01
N LEU A 260 -9.68 25.69 -5.27
CA LEU A 260 -10.21 24.44 -5.84
C LEU A 260 -11.57 24.64 -6.52
N ARG A 261 -12.44 25.45 -5.92
CA ARG A 261 -13.75 25.79 -6.47
C ARG A 261 -13.62 26.57 -7.78
N VAL A 262 -12.78 27.59 -7.83
CA VAL A 262 -12.59 28.43 -9.02
C VAL A 262 -11.87 27.67 -10.12
N ARG A 263 -10.75 27.02 -9.79
CA ARG A 263 -9.85 26.44 -10.80
C ARG A 263 -10.30 25.08 -11.31
N TYR A 264 -10.88 24.25 -10.43
CA TYR A 264 -11.24 22.87 -10.72
C TYR A 264 -12.76 22.61 -10.67
N GLN A 265 -13.56 23.62 -10.32
CA GLN A 265 -15.02 23.52 -10.21
C GLN A 265 -15.46 22.40 -9.26
N LEU A 266 -14.69 22.21 -8.17
CA LEU A 266 -15.03 21.28 -7.10
C LEU A 266 -16.05 21.92 -6.16
N ARG A 267 -16.98 21.11 -5.66
CA ARG A 267 -17.94 21.53 -4.62
C ARG A 267 -17.26 21.57 -3.25
N LYS A 268 -17.82 22.34 -2.32
CA LYS A 268 -17.31 22.38 -0.95
C LYS A 268 -17.54 21.03 -0.29
N SER A 269 -16.63 20.63 0.61
CA SER A 269 -16.77 19.38 1.39
C SER A 269 -18.04 19.38 2.26
N SER A 270 -18.46 20.54 2.76
CA SER A 270 -19.73 20.74 3.50
C SER A 270 -20.97 20.29 2.72
N ASP A 271 -20.95 20.44 1.40
CA ASP A 271 -22.11 20.15 0.54
C ASP A 271 -22.36 18.64 0.40
N TYR A 272 -21.42 17.80 0.85
CA TYR A 272 -21.55 16.33 0.82
C TYR A 272 -22.17 15.75 2.10
N GLU A 273 -22.05 16.44 3.25
CA GLU A 273 -22.69 16.03 4.51
C GLU A 273 -24.21 16.30 4.48
N GLU A 274 -24.64 17.41 3.84
CA GLU A 274 -26.07 17.74 3.67
C GLU A 274 -26.83 16.76 2.76
N ALA A 275 -26.13 16.05 1.86
CA ALA A 275 -26.76 15.07 0.98
C ALA A 275 -27.14 13.75 1.69
N ASN A 276 -26.53 13.47 2.85
CA ASN A 276 -26.76 12.24 3.62
C ASN A 276 -27.53 12.49 4.93
N GLY A 277 -27.79 13.74 5.29
CA GLY A 277 -28.52 14.13 6.49
C GLY A 277 -29.76 14.97 6.17
N HIS A 278 -30.94 14.38 6.35
CA HIS A 278 -32.27 15.02 6.27
C HIS A 278 -32.80 15.40 4.87
N GLY A 279 -33.88 14.72 4.49
CA GLY A 279 -34.74 15.12 3.39
C GLY A 279 -35.34 16.51 3.64
N LYS A 280 -34.87 17.48 2.86
CA LYS A 280 -35.66 18.65 2.44
C LYS A 280 -35.34 18.92 0.98
N GLU A 281 -36.36 18.84 0.13
CA GLU A 281 -36.31 19.26 -1.26
C GLU A 281 -35.89 20.73 -1.37
N PRO A 282 -35.02 21.06 -2.33
CA PRO A 282 -35.11 22.32 -3.04
C PRO A 282 -35.68 22.08 -4.43
N THR A 283 -36.84 22.67 -4.66
CA THR A 283 -37.50 22.80 -5.97
C THR A 283 -36.59 23.49 -6.97
N SER A 284 -36.18 22.79 -8.03
CA SER A 284 -35.79 23.39 -9.31
C SER A 284 -35.66 22.33 -10.42
N LYS A 285 -36.73 22.22 -11.22
CA LYS A 285 -36.89 21.71 -12.60
C LYS A 285 -35.55 21.47 -13.34
N SER A 286 -35.25 20.35 -14.02
CA SER A 286 -36.05 19.47 -14.90
C SER A 286 -35.23 18.19 -15.28
N PRO A 287 -35.64 17.34 -16.25
CA PRO A 287 -36.14 15.98 -16.03
C PRO A 287 -35.16 14.86 -16.39
N LEU A 288 -35.39 13.68 -15.81
CA LEU A 288 -35.46 12.34 -16.46
C LEU A 288 -34.89 11.26 -15.54
N LEU A 289 -35.69 10.83 -14.57
CA LEU A 289 -35.59 9.49 -13.99
C LEU A 289 -37.01 8.99 -13.74
N THR A 290 -37.33 7.83 -14.29
CA THR A 290 -38.32 6.95 -13.69
C THR A 290 -37.64 5.62 -13.38
N ASP A 291 -37.86 5.23 -12.14
CA ASP A 291 -37.83 3.89 -11.55
C ASP A 291 -36.53 3.08 -11.59
N ILE A 292 -36.03 2.74 -10.39
CA ILE A 292 -36.39 1.47 -9.75
C ILE A 292 -35.98 1.55 -8.28
N SER A 293 -36.96 1.43 -7.39
CA SER A 293 -36.76 0.94 -6.04
C SER A 293 -37.23 -0.51 -5.99
N LYS A 294 -36.33 -1.41 -5.59
CA LYS A 294 -36.59 -2.61 -4.80
C LYS A 294 -35.28 -3.34 -4.52
N GLY A 295 -35.19 -3.86 -3.30
CA GLY A 295 -33.95 -4.26 -2.66
C GLY A 295 -33.25 -5.47 -3.26
N ASN A 296 -31.94 -5.54 -3.04
CA ASN A 296 -31.33 -6.55 -2.19
C ASN A 296 -29.84 -6.22 -1.98
N SER A 297 -29.34 -6.68 -0.84
CA SER A 297 -27.95 -6.71 -0.44
C SER A 297 -27.00 -7.05 -1.59
N SER A 298 -26.20 -6.08 -2.02
CA SER A 298 -24.91 -6.34 -2.63
C SER A 298 -23.96 -5.19 -2.31
N SER A 299 -22.77 -5.57 -1.85
CA SER A 299 -21.62 -4.71 -1.64
C SER A 299 -21.14 -4.16 -2.98
N GLY A 300 -21.79 -3.10 -3.46
CA GLY A 300 -21.39 -2.34 -4.63
C GLY A 300 -20.79 -1.02 -4.18
N TRP A 301 -19.50 -0.82 -4.43
CA TRP A 301 -18.95 0.53 -4.60
C TRP A 301 -19.91 1.33 -5.46
N THR A 302 -20.50 2.40 -4.93
CA THR A 302 -21.49 3.16 -5.69
C THR A 302 -20.87 3.66 -6.99
N GLU A 303 -21.50 3.35 -8.13
CA GLU A 303 -21.08 3.87 -9.45
C GLU A 303 -20.91 5.39 -9.41
N THR A 304 -21.65 6.08 -8.53
CA THR A 304 -21.57 7.51 -8.26
C THR A 304 -20.20 7.94 -7.75
N GLY A 305 -19.59 7.24 -6.78
CA GLY A 305 -18.27 7.59 -6.25
C GLY A 305 -17.15 7.41 -7.28
N GLN A 306 -17.20 6.31 -8.04
CA GLN A 306 -16.25 6.05 -9.14
C GLN A 306 -16.43 7.02 -10.30
N ARG A 307 -17.67 7.39 -10.63
CA ARG A 307 -17.99 8.38 -11.66
C ARG A 307 -17.53 9.76 -11.26
N SER A 308 -17.73 10.16 -9.99
CA SER A 308 -17.21 11.43 -9.45
C SER A 308 -15.69 11.48 -9.51
N PHE A 309 -14.99 10.41 -9.12
CA PHE A 309 -13.52 10.34 -9.21
C PHE A 309 -13.02 10.35 -10.67
N ARG A 310 -13.69 9.65 -11.59
CA ARG A 310 -13.36 9.70 -13.04
C ARG A 310 -13.62 11.08 -13.65
N ILE A 311 -14.72 11.73 -13.28
CA ILE A 311 -15.04 13.09 -13.71
C ILE A 311 -14.01 14.07 -13.15
N MET A 312 -13.62 13.91 -11.88
CA MET A 312 -12.57 14.71 -11.25
C MET A 312 -11.24 14.53 -11.97
N LYS A 313 -10.84 13.28 -12.25
CA LYS A 313 -9.63 12.95 -13.01
C LYS A 313 -9.65 13.53 -14.43
N LYS A 314 -10.80 13.52 -15.10
CA LYS A 314 -10.99 14.15 -16.42
C LYS A 314 -10.88 15.67 -16.34
N LYS A 315 -11.56 16.30 -15.37
CA LYS A 315 -11.46 17.75 -15.11
C LYS A 315 -10.04 18.17 -14.71
N PHE A 316 -9.30 17.32 -13.99
CA PHE A 316 -7.89 17.55 -13.68
C PHE A 316 -7.03 17.54 -14.94
N HIS A 317 -7.25 16.59 -15.84
CA HIS A 317 -6.53 16.54 -17.12
C HIS A 317 -6.87 17.75 -18.02
N GLU A 318 -8.13 18.19 -18.01
CA GLU A 318 -8.60 19.39 -18.74
C GLU A 318 -8.05 20.69 -18.13
N ALA A 319 -8.07 20.87 -16.80
CA ALA A 319 -7.49 22.03 -16.13
C ALA A 319 -5.96 22.10 -16.34
N ALA A 320 -5.27 20.95 -16.29
CA ALA A 320 -3.85 20.84 -16.66
C ALA A 320 -3.60 21.18 -18.14
N SER A 321 -4.61 21.05 -19.01
CA SER A 321 -4.52 21.50 -20.40
C SER A 321 -4.81 22.98 -20.62
N GLU A 322 -5.69 23.59 -19.82
CA GLU A 322 -5.94 25.04 -19.88
C GLU A 322 -4.72 25.86 -19.45
N PHE A 323 -3.93 25.36 -18.49
CA PHE A 323 -2.63 25.96 -18.16
C PHE A 323 -1.67 25.99 -19.37
N ARG A 324 -1.88 25.14 -20.40
CA ARG A 324 -1.11 25.17 -21.66
C ARG A 324 -1.55 26.28 -22.61
N GLN A 325 -2.79 26.78 -22.50
CA GLN A 325 -3.38 27.73 -23.45
C GLN A 325 -3.33 29.19 -22.96
N SER A 326 -3.26 29.42 -21.65
CA SER A 326 -3.20 30.77 -21.07
C SER A 326 -1.77 31.36 -20.98
N ALA A 327 -0.80 30.78 -21.67
CA ALA A 327 0.62 31.16 -21.64
C ALA A 327 1.18 31.54 -23.01
N TRP A 328 0.34 32.13 -23.88
CA TRP A 328 0.73 32.76 -25.14
C TRP A 328 0.17 34.19 -25.19
#